data_AF-A0AAW7YZ53-F1
#
_entry.id   AF-A0AAW7YZ53-F1
#
_cell.length_a   1.000
_cell.length_b   1.000
_cell.length_c   1.000
_cell.angle_alpha   90.00
_cell.angle_beta   90.00
_cell.angle_gamma   90.00
#
_symmetry.space_group_name_H-M   'P 1'
#
loop_
_entity.id
_entity.type
_entity.pdbx_description
1 polymer ?
#
loop_
_entity_poly.entity_id
_entity_poly.type
_entity_poly.pdbx_seq_one_letter_code
_entity_poly.pdbx_strand_id
1 'polypeptide(L)'
;VSGRVVKAFQGSMEEWQAMGVLNFEMESATLFTMCASQGLKAGCVAGVIVNRTQQEIPDESLMKNTEHQAVNIVVEAARKM
;
A
#
# COMPACT_ATOMS: atom_id res chain seq x y z
N VAL A 1 8.38 11.30 -15.56
CA VAL A 1 7.36 12.10 -16.31
C VAL A 1 6.01 11.44 -16.06
N SER A 2 5.04 12.13 -15.48
CA SER A 2 3.70 11.57 -15.27
C SER A 2 3.01 11.34 -16.62
N GLY A 3 2.61 10.09 -16.88
CA GLY A 3 1.84 9.74 -18.09
C GLY A 3 0.44 10.34 -18.10
N ARG A 4 -0.33 10.06 -19.16
CA ARG A 4 -1.73 10.49 -19.26
C ARG A 4 -2.58 9.82 -18.17
N VAL A 5 -3.15 10.61 -17.28
CA VAL A 5 -4.18 10.17 -16.32
C VAL A 5 -5.56 10.42 -16.92
N VAL A 6 -6.46 9.45 -16.84
CA VAL A 6 -7.85 9.60 -17.29
C VAL A 6 -8.56 10.70 -16.49
N LYS A 7 -9.46 11.46 -17.14
CA LYS A 7 -10.09 12.66 -16.55
C LYS A 7 -10.69 12.42 -15.16
N ALA A 8 -11.32 11.26 -14.96
CA ALA A 8 -11.98 10.92 -13.70
C ALA A 8 -11.02 10.76 -12.49
N PHE A 9 -9.72 10.54 -12.73
CA PHE A 9 -8.72 10.38 -11.66
C PHE A 9 -7.75 11.56 -11.56
N GLN A 10 -7.94 12.62 -12.34
CA GLN A 10 -7.13 13.83 -12.19
C GLN A 10 -7.51 14.53 -10.89
N GLY A 11 -6.53 14.84 -10.05
CA GLY A 11 -6.75 15.44 -8.72
C GLY A 11 -7.12 14.45 -7.61
N SER A 12 -7.29 13.16 -7.92
CA SER A 12 -7.74 12.18 -6.92
C SER A 12 -6.76 11.98 -5.77
N MET A 13 -5.45 12.18 -5.99
CA MET A 13 -4.46 12.10 -4.92
C MET A 13 -4.76 13.10 -3.79
N GLU A 14 -5.08 14.35 -4.13
CA GLU A 14 -5.41 15.38 -3.13
C GLU A 14 -6.71 15.05 -2.40
N GLU A 15 -7.71 14.56 -3.14
CA GLU A 15 -8.97 14.10 -2.57
C GLU A 15 -8.76 12.97 -1.54
N TRP A 16 -7.98 11.94 -1.89
CA TRP A 16 -7.68 10.83 -0.98
C TRP A 16 -6.88 11.28 0.24
N GLN A 17 -5.96 12.24 0.08
CA GLN A 17 -5.24 12.84 1.20
C GLN A 17 -6.18 13.58 2.15
N ALA A 18 -7.12 14.38 1.62
CA ALA A 18 -8.13 15.08 2.42
C ALA A 18 -9.08 14.14 3.17
N MET A 19 -9.33 12.94 2.62
CA MET A 19 -10.10 11.87 3.27
C MET A 19 -9.31 11.06 4.31
N GLY A 20 -8.00 11.30 4.45
CA GLY A 20 -7.15 10.59 5.40
C GLY A 20 -6.69 9.21 4.93
N VAL A 21 -6.72 8.92 3.62
CA VAL A 21 -6.12 7.71 3.06
C VAL A 21 -4.61 7.75 3.26
N LEU A 22 -4.04 6.65 3.78
CA LEU A 22 -2.65 6.61 4.21
C LEU A 22 -1.65 6.34 3.07
N ASN A 23 -2.01 5.47 2.13
CA ASN A 23 -1.08 4.96 1.11
C ASN A 23 -1.81 4.46 -0.15
N PHE A 24 -1.01 4.18 -1.18
CA PHE A 24 -1.44 3.49 -2.40
C PHE A 24 -0.69 2.16 -2.54
N GLU A 25 -1.39 1.14 -3.04
CA GLU A 25 -0.89 -0.19 -3.43
C GLU A 25 -1.84 -0.74 -4.52
N MET A 26 -1.69 -1.99 -4.98
CA MET A 26 -2.39 -2.48 -6.19
C MET A 26 -3.18 -3.79 -6.01
N GLU A 27 -3.22 -4.38 -4.81
CA GLU A 27 -3.71 -5.74 -4.59
C GLU A 27 -4.82 -5.82 -3.51
N SER A 28 -4.77 -4.96 -2.50
CA SER A 28 -5.55 -5.11 -1.25
C SER A 28 -7.04 -5.00 -1.47
N ALA A 29 -7.50 -4.12 -2.37
CA ALA A 29 -8.92 -3.97 -2.68
C ALA A 29 -9.52 -5.28 -3.21
N THR A 30 -8.82 -5.95 -4.12
CA THR A 30 -9.23 -7.26 -4.66
C THR A 30 -9.16 -8.33 -3.58
N LEU A 31 -8.05 -8.41 -2.85
CA LEU A 31 -7.86 -9.39 -1.77
C LEU A 31 -8.98 -9.33 -0.73
N PHE A 32 -9.24 -8.14 -0.18
CA PHE A 32 -10.23 -7.98 0.88
C PHE A 32 -11.65 -8.22 0.39
N THR A 33 -12.00 -7.73 -0.79
CA THR A 33 -13.34 -7.94 -1.37
C THR A 33 -13.58 -9.43 -1.62
N MET A 34 -12.62 -10.12 -2.24
CA MET A 34 -12.72 -11.54 -2.58
C MET A 34 -12.78 -12.43 -1.33
N CYS A 35 -11.94 -12.16 -0.32
CA CYS A 35 -11.92 -12.98 0.88
C CYS A 35 -13.17 -12.75 1.74
N ALA A 36 -13.59 -11.49 1.90
CA ALA A 36 -14.78 -11.15 2.68
C ALA A 36 -16.06 -11.75 2.09
N SER A 37 -16.19 -11.78 0.75
CA SER A 37 -17.37 -12.37 0.08
C SER A 37 -17.43 -13.90 0.18
N GLN A 38 -16.32 -14.55 0.51
CA GLN A 38 -16.21 -16.02 0.60
C GLN A 38 -16.02 -16.52 2.03
N GLY A 39 -16.18 -15.67 3.05
CA GLY A 39 -16.01 -16.05 4.46
C GLY A 39 -14.56 -16.38 4.85
N LEU A 40 -13.57 -15.90 4.08
CA LEU A 40 -12.15 -16.10 4.34
C LEU A 40 -11.59 -14.94 5.16
N LYS A 41 -10.66 -15.25 6.08
CA LYS A 41 -9.87 -14.24 6.79
C LYS A 41 -8.73 -13.75 5.90
N ALA A 42 -8.54 -12.43 5.82
CA ALA A 42 -7.44 -11.80 5.09
C ALA A 42 -6.86 -10.62 5.88
N GLY A 43 -5.61 -10.28 5.60
CA GLY A 43 -4.88 -9.16 6.18
C GLY A 43 -3.85 -8.63 5.17
N CYS A 44 -3.45 -7.36 5.33
CA CYS A 44 -2.42 -6.72 4.53
C CYS A 44 -1.50 -5.92 5.47
N VAL A 45 -0.19 -6.03 5.26
CA VAL A 45 0.83 -5.20 5.88
C VAL A 45 1.73 -4.66 4.77
N ALA A 46 1.98 -3.35 4.79
CA ALA A 46 2.79 -2.68 3.78
C ALA A 46 3.91 -1.89 4.45
N GLY A 47 5.13 -2.02 3.92
CA GLY A 47 6.25 -1.19 4.29
C GLY A 47 6.26 0.10 3.46
N VAL A 48 6.40 1.26 4.11
CA VAL A 48 6.41 2.56 3.43
C VAL A 48 7.81 2.83 2.87
N ILE A 49 7.98 2.67 1.56
CA ILE A 49 9.27 2.90 0.86
C ILE A 49 9.43 4.34 0.34
N VAL A 50 8.34 5.09 0.21
CA VAL A 50 8.35 6.45 -0.32
C VAL A 50 7.19 7.27 0.23
N ASN A 51 7.43 8.56 0.44
CA ASN A 51 6.40 9.55 0.71
C ASN A 51 6.23 10.49 -0.50
N ARG A 52 5.12 10.37 -1.22
CA ARG A 52 4.82 11.13 -2.44
C ARG A 52 4.63 12.63 -2.23
N THR A 53 4.55 13.11 -0.98
CA THR A 53 4.56 14.55 -0.66
C THR A 53 5.97 15.15 -0.67
N GLN A 54 7.01 14.30 -0.67
CA GLN A 54 8.41 14.72 -0.61
C GLN A 54 9.14 14.39 -1.90
N GLN A 55 9.06 13.14 -2.37
CA GLN A 55 9.71 12.68 -3.60
C GLN A 55 9.01 11.45 -4.19
N GLU A 56 9.34 11.12 -5.44
CA GLU A 56 8.77 9.95 -6.13
C GLU A 56 9.70 8.73 -6.12
N ILE A 57 11.02 8.93 -6.07
CA ILE A 57 12.00 7.85 -6.21
C ILE A 57 12.36 7.36 -4.82
N PRO A 58 12.10 6.08 -4.48
CA PRO A 58 12.53 5.50 -3.22
C PRO A 58 14.07 5.36 -3.13
N ASP A 59 14.61 5.41 -1.92
CA ASP A 59 16.01 5.06 -1.67
C ASP A 59 16.19 3.54 -1.58
N GLU A 60 17.16 2.98 -2.31
CA GLU A 60 17.37 1.53 -2.42
C GLU A 60 17.73 0.88 -1.07
N SER A 61 18.52 1.57 -0.25
CA SER A 61 18.91 1.06 1.07
C SER A 61 17.73 1.04 2.04
N LEU A 62 16.90 2.08 2.01
CA LEU A 62 15.66 2.18 2.78
C LEU A 62 14.65 1.12 2.35
N MET A 63 14.49 0.90 1.04
CA MET A 63 13.62 -0.15 0.49
C MET A 63 13.99 -1.52 1.06
N LYS A 64 15.27 -1.89 0.99
CA LYS A 64 15.75 -3.19 1.47
C LYS A 64 15.50 -3.39 2.96
N ASN A 65 15.80 -2.39 3.79
CA ASN A 65 15.53 -2.48 5.23
C ASN A 65 14.03 -2.58 5.53
N THR A 66 13.21 -1.80 4.83
CA THR A 66 11.75 -1.78 4.98
C THR A 66 11.13 -3.13 4.59
N GLU A 67 11.62 -3.74 3.51
CA GLU A 67 11.21 -5.08 3.09
C GLU A 67 11.49 -6.12 4.18
N HIS A 68 12.72 -6.16 4.71
CA HIS A 68 13.08 -7.07 5.80
C HIS A 68 12.17 -6.91 7.02
N GLN A 69 11.85 -5.68 7.41
CA GLN A 69 10.95 -5.41 8.53
C GLN A 69 9.52 -5.88 8.25
N ALA A 70 8.97 -5.59 7.07
CA ALA A 70 7.63 -6.03 6.68
C ALA A 70 7.50 -7.56 6.66
N VAL A 71 8.52 -8.25 6.14
CA VAL A 71 8.57 -9.73 6.14
C VAL A 71 8.60 -10.29 7.57
N ASN A 72 9.42 -9.73 8.44
CA ASN A 72 9.45 -10.18 9.84
C ASN A 72 8.10 -9.99 10.53
N ILE A 73 7.43 -8.84 10.30
CA ILE A 73 6.11 -8.56 10.87
C ILE A 73 5.07 -9.57 10.37
N VAL A 74 5.02 -9.86 9.06
CA VAL A 74 4.01 -10.79 8.53
C VAL A 74 4.24 -12.23 8.97
N VAL A 75 5.51 -12.66 9.12
CA VAL A 75 5.85 -13.97 9.70
C VAL A 75 5.39 -14.07 11.15
N GLU A 76 5.63 -13.03 11.95
CA GLU A 76 5.17 -12.99 13.34
C GLU A 76 3.65 -12.91 13.46
N ALA A 77 2.98 -12.20 12.56
CA ALA A 77 1.52 -12.19 12.48
C ALA A 77 0.99 -13.61 12.20
N ALA A 78 1.55 -14.30 11.21
CA ALA A 78 1.15 -15.66 10.85
C ALA A 78 1.32 -16.67 12.01
N ARG A 79 2.36 -16.52 12.84
CA ARG A 79 2.57 -17.36 14.04
C ARG A 79 1.49 -17.19 15.12
N LYS A 80 0.77 -16.06 15.12
CA LYS A 80 -0.23 -15.71 16.14
C LYS A 80 -1.68 -15.95 15.68
N MET A 81 -1.87 -16.43 14.46
CA MET A 81 -3.17 -16.73 13.86
C MET A 81 -3.57 -18.18 14.09
#